data_AF-A0A818R6Y5-F1
#
_entry.id   AF-A0A818R6Y5-F1
#
_cell.length_a   1.000
_cell.length_b   1.000
_cell.length_c   1.000
_cell.angle_alpha   90.00
_cell.angle_beta   90.00
_cell.angle_gamma   90.00
#
_symmetry.space_group_name_H-M   'P 1'
#
loop_
_entity.id
_entity.type
_entity.pdbx_description
1 polymer ?
#
loop_
_entity_poly.entity_id
_entity_poly.type
_entity_poly.pdbx_seq_one_letter_code
_entity_poly.pdbx_strand_id
1 'polypeptide(L)'
;MPKRPLDANKPRGPVTAYALFVRTCRDELRRKYPQLTVDYNVIAKKCSERWKAMNDTEKKRFNDTADLQRKRYKEEMATYLQEQSAKQQQQLQQSATSSILLQTPSTQYLVEPQQQQQQHKLIIPTQTQHTATTTLVTLPKKPARKRERKPKDPLAPKKPLSAYFLFCADERPKVHGSQTGMSVSDVARELGVRWKSAPAELKTKYEQAASEKKHVYQAEMAIYKHQTSNGSSPPETPQTPLTPHDYPPTYSSSSIQQHSQLQQLLLQQPQSFNSYDNGDTSENPAEFDMISGVNPVDENDD
;
A
#
# COMPACT_ATOMS: atom_id res chain seq x y z
N MET A 1 -13.91 14.52 5.35
CA MET A 1 -13.73 15.93 4.96
C MET A 1 -13.76 16.05 3.45
N PRO A 2 -14.64 16.89 2.88
CA PRO A 2 -14.65 17.15 1.45
C PRO A 2 -13.34 17.83 1.04
N LYS A 3 -12.78 17.44 -0.12
CA LYS A 3 -11.52 17.98 -0.64
C LYS A 3 -11.70 19.48 -0.87
N ARG A 4 -10.81 20.31 -0.31
CA ARG A 4 -10.72 21.72 -0.72
C ARG A 4 -10.58 21.75 -2.25
N PRO A 5 -11.40 22.54 -2.97
CA PRO A 5 -11.26 22.68 -4.42
C PRO A 5 -9.82 23.07 -4.74
N LEU A 6 -9.19 22.36 -5.68
CA LEU A 6 -7.91 22.81 -6.20
C LEU A 6 -8.16 24.14 -6.89
N ASP A 7 -7.41 25.18 -6.51
CA ASP A 7 -7.49 26.49 -7.15
C ASP A 7 -7.28 26.34 -8.66
N ALA A 8 -8.33 26.64 -9.42
CA ALA A 8 -8.34 26.53 -10.87
C ALA A 8 -7.30 27.45 -11.52
N ASN A 9 -6.93 28.54 -10.84
CA ASN A 9 -5.95 29.52 -11.31
C ASN A 9 -4.51 29.12 -11.01
N LYS A 10 -4.28 28.01 -10.29
CA LYS A 10 -2.93 27.55 -9.99
C LYS A 10 -2.21 27.12 -11.29
N PRO A 11 -1.04 27.69 -11.61
CA PRO A 11 -0.29 27.30 -12.79
C PRO A 11 -0.03 25.79 -12.85
N ARG A 12 -0.19 25.20 -14.03
CA ARG A 12 0.06 23.76 -14.24
C ARG A 12 1.56 23.51 -14.37
N GLY A 13 2.02 22.42 -13.78
CA GLY A 13 3.44 22.03 -13.79
C GLY A 13 4.03 21.93 -15.21
N PRO A 14 5.36 22.15 -15.36
CA PRO A 14 6.02 22.18 -16.65
C PRO A 14 6.04 20.77 -17.26
N VAL A 15 5.97 20.72 -18.59
CA VAL A 15 6.02 19.45 -19.35
C VAL A 15 7.48 19.07 -19.56
N THR A 16 7.83 17.82 -19.29
CA THR A 16 9.21 17.31 -19.50
C THR A 16 9.51 17.08 -20.98
N ALA A 17 10.80 17.00 -21.33
CA ALA A 17 11.26 16.75 -22.70
C ALA A 17 10.65 15.47 -23.28
N TYR A 18 10.68 14.38 -22.52
CA TYR A 18 10.05 13.12 -22.92
C TYR A 18 8.52 13.24 -23.09
N ALA A 19 7.83 13.97 -22.21
CA ALA A 19 6.39 14.15 -22.33
C ALA A 19 6.00 15.00 -23.56
N LEU A 20 6.83 15.98 -23.94
CA LEU A 20 6.68 16.72 -25.21
C LEU A 20 6.86 15.78 -26.41
N PHE A 21 7.90 14.94 -26.38
CA PHE A 21 8.14 13.95 -27.42
C PHE A 21 7.03 12.89 -27.55
N VAL A 22 6.47 12.42 -26.43
CA VAL A 22 5.33 11.50 -26.47
C VAL A 22 4.10 12.15 -27.10
N ARG A 23 3.89 13.45 -26.90
CA ARG A 23 2.80 14.19 -27.59
C ARG A 23 3.03 14.20 -29.10
N THR A 24 4.23 14.54 -29.55
CA THR A 24 4.55 14.56 -30.99
C THR A 24 4.40 13.18 -31.61
N CYS A 25 4.91 12.14 -30.96
CA CYS A 25 4.76 10.76 -31.43
C CYS A 25 3.30 10.31 -31.50
N ARG A 26 2.50 10.65 -30.49
CA ARG A 26 1.07 10.33 -30.49
C ARG A 26 0.35 11.03 -31.64
N ASP A 27 0.65 12.30 -31.88
CA ASP A 27 -0.01 13.08 -32.92
C ASP A 27 0.43 12.61 -34.33
N GLU A 28 1.70 12.22 -34.50
CA GLU A 28 2.18 11.54 -35.72
C GLU A 28 1.46 10.22 -35.97
N LEU A 29 1.29 9.38 -34.93
CA LEU A 29 0.61 8.09 -35.05
C LEU A 29 -0.88 8.28 -35.36
N ARG A 30 -1.54 9.24 -34.72
CA ARG A 30 -2.94 9.56 -35.03
C ARG A 30 -3.12 10.04 -36.48
N ARG A 31 -2.14 10.79 -37.01
CA ARG A 31 -2.16 11.24 -38.41
C ARG A 31 -1.93 10.09 -39.40
N LYS A 32 -1.02 9.16 -39.09
CA LYS A 32 -0.69 8.02 -39.98
C LYS A 32 -1.73 6.90 -39.92
N TYR A 33 -2.38 6.73 -38.79
CA TYR A 33 -3.38 5.68 -38.57
C TYR A 33 -4.67 6.27 -38.00
N PRO A 34 -5.38 7.13 -38.77
CA PRO A 34 -6.57 7.84 -38.27
C PRO A 34 -7.77 6.91 -38.01
N GLN A 35 -7.87 5.79 -38.75
CA GLN A 35 -8.95 4.80 -38.60
C GLN A 35 -8.67 3.74 -37.53
N LEU A 36 -7.42 3.58 -37.09
CA LEU A 36 -7.06 2.55 -36.12
C LEU A 36 -7.21 3.12 -34.71
N THR A 37 -8.01 2.48 -33.87
CA THR A 37 -7.97 2.73 -32.42
C THR A 37 -6.60 2.30 -31.89
N VAL A 38 -5.65 3.23 -31.86
CA VAL A 38 -4.27 2.94 -31.43
C VAL A 38 -4.25 2.76 -29.91
N ASP A 39 -4.00 1.52 -29.46
CA ASP A 39 -3.87 1.18 -28.04
C ASP A 39 -2.75 2.01 -27.37
N TYR A 40 -3.07 2.65 -26.25
CA TYR A 40 -2.15 3.49 -25.50
C TYR A 40 -0.86 2.77 -25.09
N ASN A 41 -0.94 1.50 -24.70
CA ASN A 41 0.22 0.70 -24.29
C ASN A 41 1.18 0.46 -25.45
N VAL A 42 0.65 0.29 -26.67
CA VAL A 42 1.45 0.14 -27.89
C VAL A 42 2.18 1.45 -28.20
N ILE A 43 1.49 2.60 -28.06
CA ILE A 43 2.11 3.93 -28.23
C ILE A 43 3.22 4.14 -27.19
N ALA A 44 2.96 3.82 -25.93
CA ALA A 44 3.92 4.01 -24.84
C ALA A 44 5.22 3.20 -25.08
N LYS A 45 5.09 1.93 -25.50
CA LYS A 45 6.24 1.08 -25.88
C LYS A 45 7.04 1.68 -27.04
N LYS A 46 6.37 1.97 -28.16
CA LYS A 46 7.03 2.57 -29.35
C LYS A 46 7.70 3.92 -29.05
N CYS A 47 7.07 4.77 -28.24
CA CYS A 47 7.67 6.05 -27.84
C CYS A 47 8.92 5.82 -26.97
N SER A 48 8.90 4.84 -26.06
CA SER A 48 10.08 4.54 -25.23
C SER A 48 11.27 4.07 -26.08
N GLU A 49 11.03 3.15 -27.02
CA GLU A 49 12.06 2.64 -27.94
C GLU A 49 12.63 3.76 -28.81
N ARG A 50 11.76 4.58 -29.43
CA ARG A 50 12.19 5.69 -30.28
C ARG A 50 12.96 6.77 -29.49
N TRP A 51 12.55 7.07 -28.26
CA TRP A 51 13.30 8.01 -27.41
C TRP A 51 14.69 7.51 -27.05
N LYS A 52 14.84 6.19 -26.81
CA LYS A 52 16.15 5.59 -26.54
C LYS A 52 17.06 5.67 -27.76
N ALA A 53 16.54 5.36 -28.94
CA ALA A 53 17.27 5.39 -30.20
C ALA A 53 17.55 6.80 -30.76
N MET A 54 16.88 7.84 -30.24
CA MET A 54 17.01 9.22 -30.70
C MET A 54 18.41 9.78 -30.40
N ASN A 55 18.98 10.54 -31.35
CA ASN A 55 20.29 11.17 -31.19
C ASN A 55 20.23 12.42 -30.29
N ASP A 56 21.39 12.88 -29.84
CA ASP A 56 21.47 13.99 -28.88
C ASP A 56 20.98 15.31 -29.48
N THR A 57 21.14 15.54 -30.78
CA THR A 57 20.64 16.73 -31.47
C THR A 57 19.11 16.80 -31.47
N GLU A 58 18.45 15.67 -31.76
CA GLU A 58 16.99 15.57 -31.72
C GLU A 58 16.45 15.69 -30.30
N LYS A 59 17.11 15.04 -29.32
CA LYS A 59 16.78 15.18 -27.89
C LYS A 59 16.97 16.63 -27.42
N LYS A 60 18.00 17.33 -27.91
CA LYS A 60 18.29 18.72 -27.54
C LYS A 60 17.10 19.64 -27.80
N ARG A 61 16.42 19.51 -28.94
CA ARG A 61 15.21 20.30 -29.24
C ARG A 61 14.12 20.12 -28.17
N PHE A 62 13.90 18.88 -27.71
CA PHE A 62 12.91 18.61 -26.67
C PHE A 62 13.36 19.09 -25.29
N ASN A 63 14.65 19.00 -24.99
CA ASN A 63 15.24 19.52 -23.75
C ASN A 63 15.14 21.05 -23.70
N ASP A 64 15.55 21.75 -24.76
CA ASP A 64 15.44 23.21 -24.88
C ASP A 64 13.97 23.67 -24.67
N THR A 65 13.02 22.95 -25.27
CA THR A 65 11.59 23.23 -25.09
C THR A 65 11.14 22.99 -23.65
N ALA A 66 11.60 21.91 -23.02
CA ALA A 66 11.26 21.60 -21.63
C ALA A 66 11.86 22.62 -20.64
N ASP A 67 13.05 23.14 -20.93
CA ASP A 67 13.67 24.20 -20.15
C ASP A 67 12.89 25.51 -20.27
N LEU A 68 12.39 25.84 -21.46
CA LEU A 68 11.47 26.97 -21.64
C LEU A 68 10.16 26.77 -20.85
N GLN A 69 9.60 25.55 -20.86
CA GLN A 69 8.42 25.22 -20.05
C GLN A 69 8.70 25.38 -18.55
N ARG A 70 9.88 24.98 -18.08
CA ARG A 70 10.31 25.15 -16.68
C ARG A 70 10.43 26.62 -16.31
N LYS A 71 11.01 27.44 -17.19
CA LYS A 71 11.15 28.89 -17.00
C LYS A 71 9.77 29.56 -16.91
N ARG A 72 8.88 29.30 -17.87
CA ARG A 72 7.51 29.84 -17.86
C ARG A 72 6.77 29.49 -16.58
N TYR A 73 6.81 28.21 -16.16
CA TYR A 73 6.16 27.79 -14.92
C TYR A 73 6.73 28.49 -13.68
N LYS A 74 8.04 28.73 -13.63
CA LYS A 74 8.67 29.47 -12.52
C LYS A 74 8.15 30.90 -12.43
N GLU A 75 8.04 31.58 -13.57
CA GLU A 75 7.50 32.94 -13.67
C GLU A 75 6.01 32.97 -13.32
N GLU A 76 5.19 32.11 -13.94
CA GLU A 76 3.75 31.98 -13.64
C GLU A 76 3.50 31.67 -12.15
N MET A 77 4.29 30.77 -11.56
CA MET A 77 4.15 30.43 -10.13
C MET A 77 4.56 31.59 -9.23
N ALA A 78 5.56 32.39 -9.60
CA ALA A 78 5.94 33.58 -8.84
C ALA A 78 4.81 34.62 -8.84
N THR A 79 4.22 34.89 -10.01
CA THR A 79 3.05 35.77 -10.13
C THR A 79 1.88 35.22 -9.32
N TYR A 80 1.58 33.93 -9.43
CA TYR A 80 0.53 33.30 -8.64
C TYR A 80 0.75 33.47 -7.13
N LEU A 81 1.96 33.21 -6.63
CA LEU A 81 2.28 33.38 -5.21
C LEU A 81 2.12 34.84 -4.76
N GLN A 82 2.54 35.80 -5.61
CA GLN A 82 2.36 37.22 -5.35
C GLN A 82 0.86 37.57 -5.25
N GLU A 83 0.05 37.14 -6.21
CA GLU A 83 -1.40 37.36 -6.20
C GLU A 83 -2.09 36.71 -5.00
N GLN A 84 -1.68 35.49 -4.61
CA GLN A 84 -2.22 34.82 -3.42
C GLN A 84 -1.92 35.62 -2.14
N SER A 85 -0.71 36.19 -2.04
CA SER A 85 -0.34 37.04 -0.90
C SER A 85 -1.13 38.36 -0.89
N ALA A 86 -1.35 38.98 -2.05
CA ALA A 86 -2.13 40.21 -2.17
C ALA A 86 -3.61 39.98 -1.83
N LYS A 87 -4.21 38.88 -2.32
CA LYS A 87 -5.59 38.49 -1.98
C LYS A 87 -5.75 38.26 -0.47
N GLN A 88 -4.76 37.64 0.17
CA GLN A 88 -4.77 37.43 1.62
C GLN A 88 -4.71 38.77 2.38
N GLN A 89 -3.84 39.69 1.97
CA GLN A 89 -3.75 41.03 2.58
C GLN A 89 -5.03 41.83 2.38
N GLN A 90 -5.62 41.79 1.18
CA GLN A 90 -6.87 42.47 0.89
C GLN A 90 -8.02 41.90 1.74
N GLN A 91 -8.08 40.59 1.94
CA GLN A 91 -9.07 39.96 2.81
C GLN A 91 -8.90 40.39 4.28
N LEU A 92 -7.66 40.51 4.75
CA LEU A 92 -7.37 41.03 6.10
C LEU A 92 -7.80 42.50 6.23
N GLN A 93 -7.51 43.33 5.24
CA GLN A 93 -7.93 44.73 5.21
C GLN A 93 -9.46 44.86 5.17
N GLN A 94 -10.16 44.07 4.34
CA GLN A 94 -11.62 44.04 4.28
C GLN A 94 -12.23 43.58 5.61
N SER A 95 -11.65 42.59 6.28
CA SER A 95 -12.12 42.16 7.60
C SER A 95 -11.94 43.24 8.67
N ALA A 96 -10.84 44.01 8.60
CA ALA A 96 -10.57 45.11 9.51
C ALA A 96 -11.49 46.32 9.26
N THR A 97 -11.74 46.68 7.99
CA THR A 97 -12.64 47.79 7.65
C THR A 97 -14.10 47.45 7.91
N SER A 98 -14.54 46.23 7.63
CA SER A 98 -15.87 45.77 8.05
C SER A 98 -16.01 45.76 9.58
N SER A 99 -14.96 45.42 10.33
CA SER A 99 -14.99 45.48 11.79
C SER A 99 -15.07 46.92 12.34
N ILE A 100 -14.48 47.91 11.66
CA ILE A 100 -14.53 49.33 12.05
C ILE A 100 -15.87 49.98 11.70
N LEU A 101 -16.48 49.63 10.54
CA LEU A 101 -17.75 50.22 10.10
C LEU A 101 -18.97 49.79 10.94
N LEU A 102 -18.85 48.69 11.71
CA LEU A 102 -19.86 48.25 12.68
C LEU A 102 -19.67 48.86 14.08
N GLN A 103 -18.67 49.73 14.28
CA GLN A 103 -18.31 50.33 15.58
C GLN A 103 -18.53 51.85 15.68
N THR A 104 -19.26 52.49 14.75
CA THR A 104 -19.62 53.91 14.91
C THR A 104 -20.99 54.08 15.60
N PRO A 105 -21.04 54.59 16.85
CA PRO A 105 -22.11 55.50 17.25
C PRO A 105 -21.76 56.90 16.74
N SER A 106 -22.75 57.57 16.19
CA SER A 106 -22.78 59.00 15.89
C SER A 106 -22.16 59.83 17.03
N THR A 107 -21.08 60.58 16.79
CA THR A 107 -20.77 61.80 17.55
C THR A 107 -19.89 62.75 16.73
N GLN A 108 -20.55 63.77 16.21
CA GLN A 108 -20.07 65.12 15.89
C GLN A 108 -19.11 65.66 16.98
N TYR A 109 -17.89 66.12 16.64
CA TYR A 109 -17.26 67.36 17.17
C TYR A 109 -15.85 67.59 16.59
N LEU A 110 -15.67 68.83 16.18
CA LEU A 110 -14.47 69.63 15.88
C LEU A 110 -13.34 69.52 16.94
N VAL A 111 -12.07 69.43 16.53
CA VAL A 111 -10.88 70.27 16.94
C VAL A 111 -9.62 69.81 16.15
N GLU A 112 -8.84 70.80 15.71
CA GLU A 112 -7.64 70.78 14.86
C GLU A 112 -6.32 70.58 15.69
N PRO A 113 -5.08 70.83 15.19
CA PRO A 113 -3.95 69.88 15.17
C PRO A 113 -2.81 70.20 16.17
N GLN A 114 -1.83 69.29 16.42
CA GLN A 114 -0.42 69.66 16.72
C GLN A 114 0.57 68.48 16.61
N GLN A 115 1.82 68.86 16.29
CA GLN A 115 2.97 68.13 15.75
C GLN A 115 3.81 67.39 16.80
N GLN A 116 4.62 66.41 16.36
CA GLN A 116 6.03 66.15 16.74
C GLN A 116 6.52 64.85 16.07
N GLN A 117 7.76 64.63 15.64
CA GLN A 117 8.90 65.43 15.15
C GLN A 117 9.88 64.38 14.59
N GLN A 118 10.50 64.65 13.43
CA GLN A 118 11.55 63.80 12.86
C GLN A 118 12.79 63.80 13.75
N GLN A 119 13.35 62.61 14.04
CA GLN A 119 14.78 62.47 14.29
C GLN A 119 15.34 61.28 13.51
N HIS A 120 16.28 61.59 12.62
CA HIS A 120 17.03 60.67 11.78
C HIS A 120 18.13 59.94 12.56
N LYS A 121 18.28 58.65 12.23
CA LYS A 121 19.50 57.81 12.19
C LYS A 121 20.45 57.79 13.39
N LEU A 122 20.70 56.57 13.89
CA LEU A 122 22.03 55.95 13.86
C LEU A 122 21.87 54.43 13.73
N ILE A 123 22.48 53.89 12.67
CA ILE A 123 22.66 52.46 12.38
C ILE A 123 24.02 52.08 12.97
N ILE A 124 24.10 51.01 13.77
CA ILE A 124 25.28 50.13 13.81
C ILE A 124 24.77 48.68 13.84
N PRO A 125 25.36 47.77 13.04
CA PRO A 125 24.87 46.42 12.83
C PRO A 125 25.50 45.43 13.81
N THR A 126 24.68 44.63 14.49
CA THR A 126 25.17 43.47 15.25
C THR A 126 24.78 42.19 14.52
N GLN A 127 25.78 41.50 14.00
CA GLN A 127 25.68 40.15 13.46
C GLN A 127 25.10 39.21 14.52
N THR A 128 23.92 38.66 14.26
CA THR A 128 23.48 37.42 14.90
C THR A 128 23.52 36.33 13.84
N GLN A 129 24.34 35.34 14.16
CA GLN A 129 24.68 34.20 13.37
C GLN A 129 23.64 33.06 13.58
N HIS A 130 23.30 32.39 12.46
CA HIS A 130 22.75 31.04 12.33
C HIS A 130 21.68 30.50 13.32
N THR A 131 20.43 30.39 12.85
CA THR A 131 19.69 29.09 12.84
C THR A 131 18.75 29.05 11.63
N ALA A 132 19.10 28.26 10.63
CA ALA A 132 18.22 27.95 9.52
C ALA A 132 17.10 27.02 10.02
N THR A 133 15.97 27.61 10.43
CA THR A 133 14.72 26.87 10.60
C THR A 133 14.22 26.51 9.21
N THR A 134 14.66 25.34 8.73
CA THR A 134 14.10 24.68 7.55
C THR A 134 12.68 24.24 7.89
N THR A 135 11.71 25.14 7.70
CA THR A 135 10.29 24.78 7.67
C THR A 135 10.07 23.91 6.43
N LEU A 136 10.12 22.60 6.62
CA LEU A 136 9.66 21.63 5.62
C LEU A 136 8.15 21.83 5.43
N VAL A 137 7.79 22.71 4.49
CA VAL A 137 6.44 22.79 3.96
C VAL A 137 6.14 21.46 3.27
N THR A 138 5.46 20.59 4.02
CA THR A 138 4.99 19.30 3.55
C THR A 138 3.93 19.54 2.47
N LEU A 139 4.33 19.34 1.21
CA LEU A 139 3.43 19.34 0.07
C LEU A 139 2.27 18.36 0.32
N PRO A 140 1.00 18.75 0.09
CA PRO A 140 -0.11 17.82 0.16
C PRO A 140 0.08 16.72 -0.90
N LYS A 141 0.37 15.51 -0.43
CA LYS A 141 0.52 14.29 -1.23
C LYS A 141 -0.81 14.05 -1.97
N LYS A 142 -0.79 14.13 -3.31
CA LYS A 142 -1.93 13.73 -4.15
C LYS A 142 -2.47 12.38 -3.64
N PRO A 143 -3.79 12.16 -3.51
CA PRO A 143 -4.29 10.83 -3.18
C PRO A 143 -3.85 9.91 -4.31
N ALA A 144 -2.88 9.05 -4.02
CA ALA A 144 -2.45 8.03 -4.95
C ALA A 144 -3.72 7.24 -5.29
N ARG A 145 -4.10 7.22 -6.58
CA ARG A 145 -5.10 6.27 -7.05
C ARG A 145 -4.68 4.91 -6.49
N LYS A 146 -5.56 4.27 -5.71
CA LYS A 146 -5.38 2.90 -5.21
C LYS A 146 -5.31 2.02 -6.44
N ARG A 147 -4.12 1.88 -7.03
CA ARG A 147 -3.86 0.89 -8.07
C ARG A 147 -4.18 -0.42 -7.37
N GLU A 148 -5.19 -1.14 -7.87
CA GLU A 148 -5.38 -2.53 -7.49
C GLU A 148 -4.04 -3.22 -7.67
N ARG A 149 -3.45 -3.56 -6.53
CA ARG A 149 -2.18 -4.29 -6.55
C ARG A 149 -2.61 -5.64 -7.06
N LYS A 150 -2.02 -6.07 -8.19
CA LYS A 150 -2.25 -7.41 -8.71
C LYS A 150 -2.17 -8.41 -7.55
N PRO A 151 -3.05 -9.43 -7.51
CA PRO A 151 -2.93 -10.54 -6.58
C PRO A 151 -1.47 -10.99 -6.56
N LYS A 152 -0.90 -11.11 -5.36
CA LYS A 152 0.45 -11.66 -5.25
C LYS A 152 0.25 -13.15 -5.51
N ASP A 153 1.13 -13.72 -6.32
CA ASP A 153 1.16 -15.15 -6.52
C ASP A 153 1.13 -15.84 -5.14
N PRO A 154 0.13 -16.70 -4.85
CA PRO A 154 0.03 -17.40 -3.58
C PRO A 154 1.29 -18.21 -3.24
N LEU A 155 2.03 -18.66 -4.26
CA LEU A 155 3.24 -19.47 -4.13
C LEU A 155 4.52 -18.63 -4.06
N ALA A 156 4.45 -17.32 -4.28
CA ALA A 156 5.63 -16.47 -4.16
C ALA A 156 6.06 -16.34 -2.69
N PRO A 157 7.36 -16.57 -2.39
CA PRO A 157 7.90 -16.31 -1.07
C PRO A 157 7.55 -14.90 -0.57
N LYS A 158 7.12 -14.81 0.69
CA LYS A 158 6.75 -13.52 1.31
C LYS A 158 8.02 -12.79 1.77
N LYS A 159 8.01 -11.46 1.60
CA LYS A 159 9.13 -10.64 2.05
C LYS A 159 9.32 -10.75 3.56
N PRO A 160 10.56 -10.92 4.05
CA PRO A 160 10.83 -11.02 5.47
C PRO A 160 10.64 -9.67 6.15
N LEU A 161 10.33 -9.72 7.44
CA LEU A 161 10.18 -8.53 8.29
C LEU A 161 11.55 -7.90 8.56
N SER A 162 11.59 -6.57 8.59
CA SER A 162 12.77 -5.80 9.03
C SER A 162 12.95 -5.88 10.54
N ALA A 163 14.16 -5.58 11.03
CA ALA A 163 14.53 -5.56 12.45
C ALA A 163 13.51 -4.82 13.32
N TYR A 164 13.11 -3.62 12.90
CA TYR A 164 12.09 -2.82 13.59
C TYR A 164 10.73 -3.52 13.66
N PHE A 165 10.31 -4.20 12.59
CA PHE A 165 9.03 -4.90 12.55
C PHE A 165 9.05 -6.19 13.37
N LEU A 166 10.20 -6.86 13.48
CA LEU A 166 10.39 -7.98 14.41
C LEU A 166 10.28 -7.49 15.86
N PHE A 167 10.98 -6.40 16.20
CA PHE A 167 10.83 -5.74 17.50
C PHE A 167 9.38 -5.35 17.80
N CYS A 168 8.68 -4.74 16.84
CA CYS A 168 7.27 -4.41 17.00
C CYS A 168 6.38 -5.65 17.18
N ALA A 169 6.72 -6.81 16.60
CA ALA A 169 5.93 -8.02 16.79
C ALA A 169 6.02 -8.51 18.24
N ASP A 170 7.22 -8.46 18.82
CA ASP A 170 7.49 -8.95 20.18
C ASP A 170 7.02 -7.96 21.27
N GLU A 171 7.10 -6.65 21.00
CA GLU A 171 6.78 -5.61 21.99
C GLU A 171 5.33 -5.13 21.94
N ARG A 172 4.65 -5.23 20.78
CA ARG A 172 3.24 -4.85 20.65
C ARG A 172 2.31 -5.54 21.67
N PRO A 173 2.40 -6.86 21.93
CA PRO A 173 1.56 -7.48 22.95
C PRO A 173 1.88 -6.98 24.36
N LYS A 174 3.14 -6.63 24.66
CA LYS A 174 3.54 -6.11 25.98
C LYS A 174 2.97 -4.72 26.23
N VAL A 175 3.08 -3.83 25.24
CA VAL A 175 2.49 -2.49 25.30
C VAL A 175 0.96 -2.58 25.42
N HIS A 176 0.34 -3.39 24.56
CA HIS A 176 -1.12 -3.56 24.56
C HIS A 176 -1.65 -4.20 25.87
N GLY A 177 -0.90 -5.15 26.45
CA GLY A 177 -1.26 -5.80 27.72
C GLY A 177 -1.10 -4.89 28.94
N SER A 178 -0.07 -4.04 28.96
CA SER A 178 0.18 -3.09 30.07
C SER A 178 -0.73 -1.85 30.05
N GLN A 179 -1.28 -1.52 28.88
CA GLN A 179 -2.05 -0.29 28.63
C GLN A 179 -3.31 -0.65 27.83
N THR A 180 -4.19 -1.40 28.48
CA THR A 180 -5.49 -1.81 27.93
C THR A 180 -6.34 -0.56 27.65
N GLY A 181 -6.64 -0.30 26.36
CA GLY A 181 -7.46 0.83 25.91
C GLY A 181 -6.77 1.81 24.95
N MET A 182 -5.47 1.69 24.70
CA MET A 182 -4.80 2.52 23.70
C MET A 182 -5.13 2.09 22.28
N SER A 183 -5.29 3.06 21.38
CA SER A 183 -5.49 2.78 19.96
C SER A 183 -4.27 2.08 19.36
N VAL A 184 -4.48 1.26 18.32
CA VAL A 184 -3.38 0.62 17.57
C VAL A 184 -2.36 1.65 17.05
N SER A 185 -2.82 2.86 16.75
CA SER A 185 -2.00 3.99 16.31
C SER A 185 -1.10 4.51 17.44
N ASP A 186 -1.63 4.61 18.66
CA ASP A 186 -0.86 5.04 19.83
C ASP A 186 0.18 3.99 20.23
N VAL A 187 -0.19 2.71 20.19
CA VAL A 187 0.76 1.62 20.39
C VAL A 187 1.88 1.67 19.35
N ALA A 188 1.57 1.95 18.08
CA ALA A 188 2.58 2.07 17.03
C ALA A 188 3.51 3.28 17.24
N ARG A 189 2.97 4.42 17.71
CA ARG A 189 3.75 5.61 18.04
C ARG A 189 4.70 5.34 19.22
N GLU A 190 4.19 4.70 20.26
CA GLU A 190 4.97 4.30 21.44
C GLU A 190 6.11 3.35 21.07
N LEU A 191 5.84 2.31 20.27
CA LEU A 191 6.87 1.39 19.78
C LEU A 191 7.95 2.10 18.95
N GLY A 192 7.58 3.12 18.18
CA GLY A 192 8.53 3.94 17.44
C GLY A 192 9.48 4.70 18.37
N VAL A 193 8.96 5.27 19.46
CA VAL A 193 9.76 5.94 20.49
C VAL A 193 10.69 4.94 21.19
N ARG A 194 10.17 3.78 21.60
CA ARG A 194 10.96 2.73 22.23
C ARG A 194 12.09 2.21 21.34
N TRP A 195 11.83 1.99 20.05
CA TRP A 195 12.87 1.59 19.11
C TRP A 195 13.94 2.66 18.94
N LYS A 196 13.54 3.94 18.88
CA LYS A 196 14.51 5.04 18.77
C LYS A 196 15.45 5.06 19.98
N SER A 197 14.91 4.90 21.19
CA SER A 197 15.65 4.89 22.45
C SER A 197 16.25 3.53 22.84
N ALA A 198 15.99 2.46 22.08
CA ALA A 198 16.50 1.13 22.39
C ALA A 198 18.04 1.06 22.31
N PRO A 199 18.68 0.28 23.20
CA PRO A 199 20.12 0.10 23.20
C PRO A 199 20.61 -0.57 21.93
N ALA A 200 21.87 -0.31 21.56
CA ALA A 200 22.48 -0.86 20.34
C ALA A 200 22.43 -2.39 20.34
N GLU A 201 22.68 -3.04 21.47
CA GLU A 201 22.65 -4.50 21.60
C GLU A 201 21.29 -5.11 21.23
N LEU A 202 20.20 -4.49 21.70
CA LEU A 202 18.85 -4.93 21.36
C LEU A 202 18.59 -4.76 19.86
N LYS A 203 19.00 -3.63 19.28
CA LYS A 203 18.88 -3.38 17.84
C LYS A 203 19.67 -4.40 17.04
N THR A 204 20.90 -4.69 17.43
CA THR A 204 21.76 -5.69 16.79
C THR A 204 21.13 -7.08 16.81
N LYS A 205 20.54 -7.52 17.92
CA LYS A 205 19.80 -8.80 17.98
C LYS A 205 18.71 -8.88 16.90
N TYR A 206 17.90 -7.83 16.76
CA TYR A 206 16.83 -7.81 15.74
C TYR A 206 17.35 -7.61 14.33
N GLU A 207 18.47 -6.92 14.13
CA GLU A 207 19.14 -6.79 12.84
C GLU A 207 19.73 -8.12 12.36
N GLN A 208 20.36 -8.89 13.25
CA GLN A 208 20.83 -10.25 12.97
C GLN A 208 19.66 -11.16 12.59
N ALA A 209 18.60 -11.20 13.40
CA ALA A 209 17.40 -11.98 13.11
C ALA A 209 16.71 -11.57 11.79
N ALA A 210 16.73 -10.27 11.45
CA ALA A 210 16.22 -9.78 10.17
C ALA A 210 17.12 -10.18 9.00
N SER A 211 18.44 -10.20 9.22
CA SER A 211 19.43 -10.64 8.22
C SER A 211 19.26 -12.12 7.88
N GLU A 212 19.11 -12.99 8.89
CA GLU A 212 18.87 -14.42 8.69
C GLU A 212 17.59 -14.67 7.89
N LYS A 213 16.47 -14.02 8.27
CA LYS A 213 15.21 -14.10 7.53
C LYS A 213 15.35 -13.58 6.10
N LYS A 214 16.18 -12.56 5.88
CA LYS A 214 16.52 -12.05 4.54
C LYS A 214 17.29 -13.07 3.71
N HIS A 215 18.25 -13.77 4.30
CA HIS A 215 19.01 -14.83 3.63
C HIS A 215 18.10 -15.99 3.22
N VAL A 216 17.24 -16.47 4.12
CA VAL A 216 16.26 -17.54 3.80
C VAL A 216 15.37 -17.14 2.63
N TYR A 217 14.77 -15.94 2.68
CA TYR A 217 13.94 -15.43 1.59
C TYR A 217 14.70 -15.30 0.27
N GLN A 218 15.97 -14.91 0.29
CA GLN A 218 16.77 -14.80 -0.92
C GLN A 218 16.99 -16.17 -1.58
N ALA A 219 17.24 -17.22 -0.78
CA ALA A 219 17.35 -18.59 -1.26
C ALA A 219 16.01 -19.10 -1.83
N GLU A 220 14.91 -18.93 -1.09
CA GLU A 220 13.56 -19.29 -1.55
C GLU A 220 13.18 -18.56 -2.85
N MET A 221 13.48 -17.27 -2.94
CA MET A 221 13.20 -16.46 -4.13
C MET A 221 14.08 -16.85 -5.32
N ALA A 222 15.30 -17.34 -5.10
CA ALA A 222 16.12 -17.89 -6.16
C ALA A 222 15.47 -19.16 -6.73
N ILE A 223 15.04 -20.08 -5.87
CA ILE A 223 14.32 -21.31 -6.25
C ILE A 223 13.04 -20.95 -7.02
N TYR A 224 12.22 -20.04 -6.47
CA TYR A 224 10.97 -19.60 -7.09
C TYR A 224 11.20 -18.98 -8.49
N LYS A 225 12.24 -18.15 -8.66
CA LYS A 225 12.57 -17.57 -9.98
C LYS A 225 12.95 -18.64 -11.00
N HIS A 226 13.70 -19.66 -10.58
CA HIS A 226 14.07 -20.78 -11.44
C HIS A 226 12.87 -21.67 -11.80
N GLN A 227 11.93 -21.87 -10.87
CA GLN A 227 10.71 -22.65 -11.11
C GLN A 227 9.72 -21.90 -12.03
N THR A 228 9.53 -20.60 -11.79
CA THR A 228 8.62 -19.77 -12.59
C THR A 228 9.14 -19.50 -14.02
N SER A 229 10.44 -19.66 -14.28
CA SER A 229 10.98 -19.60 -15.65
C SER A 229 10.84 -20.91 -16.44
N ASN A 230 10.73 -22.06 -15.76
CA ASN A 230 10.75 -23.40 -16.39
C ASN A 230 9.38 -24.09 -16.44
N GLY A 231 8.28 -23.42 -16.07
CA GLY A 231 6.91 -23.93 -16.27
C GLY A 231 6.55 -25.22 -15.52
N SER A 232 7.34 -25.66 -14.53
CA SER A 232 7.03 -26.82 -13.68
C SER A 232 6.62 -26.38 -12.28
N SER A 233 5.47 -26.88 -11.82
CA SER A 233 4.97 -26.71 -10.45
C SER A 233 5.97 -27.27 -9.42
N PRO A 234 6.11 -26.63 -8.24
CA PRO A 234 6.99 -27.14 -7.19
C PRO A 234 6.46 -28.46 -6.60
N PRO A 235 7.33 -29.40 -6.20
CA PRO A 235 6.92 -30.47 -5.31
C PRO A 235 6.51 -29.88 -3.97
N GLU A 236 5.41 -30.38 -3.44
CA GLU A 236 4.94 -30.15 -2.07
C GLU A 236 6.12 -30.32 -1.10
N THR A 237 6.39 -29.28 -0.31
CA THR A 237 7.54 -29.21 0.62
C THR A 237 7.61 -30.43 1.54
N PRO A 238 8.77 -31.11 1.66
CA PRO A 238 9.07 -31.98 2.79
C PRO A 238 9.10 -31.16 4.08
N GLN A 239 8.25 -31.55 5.02
CA GLN A 239 8.28 -31.13 6.43
C GLN A 239 9.73 -31.23 6.96
N THR A 240 10.32 -30.13 7.41
CA THR A 240 11.60 -30.12 8.15
C THR A 240 11.35 -29.45 9.52
N PRO A 241 11.95 -29.96 10.61
CA PRO A 241 11.32 -30.03 11.93
C PRO A 241 11.19 -28.69 12.67
N LEU A 242 10.07 -28.56 13.37
CA LEU A 242 9.79 -27.52 14.35
C LEU A 242 10.69 -27.68 15.58
N THR A 243 11.35 -26.60 16.00
CA THR A 243 11.98 -26.48 17.32
C THR A 243 10.88 -26.42 18.41
N PRO A 244 10.96 -27.21 19.49
CA PRO A 244 9.93 -27.24 20.53
C PRO A 244 10.21 -26.20 21.62
N HIS A 245 9.54 -25.04 21.59
CA HIS A 245 9.39 -24.19 22.79
C HIS A 245 8.29 -23.11 22.64
N ASP A 246 7.01 -23.49 22.52
CA ASP A 246 5.84 -22.66 22.95
C ASP A 246 4.49 -23.35 22.65
N TYR A 247 4.20 -24.48 23.30
CA TYR A 247 2.81 -24.89 23.56
C TYR A 247 2.63 -25.23 25.04
N PRO A 248 1.57 -24.74 25.71
CA PRO A 248 1.31 -24.95 27.15
C PRO A 248 0.97 -26.42 27.47
N PRO A 249 1.14 -26.84 28.75
CA PRO A 249 1.18 -28.26 29.10
C PRO A 249 -0.24 -28.84 29.18
N THR A 250 -0.48 -29.97 28.52
CA THR A 250 -1.30 -31.10 29.00
C THR A 250 -1.64 -32.06 27.85
N TYR A 251 -0.85 -33.12 27.69
CA TYR A 251 -1.39 -34.48 27.60
C TYR A 251 -0.24 -35.47 27.81
N SER A 252 -0.40 -36.34 28.80
CA SER A 252 0.62 -37.26 29.31
C SER A 252 1.03 -38.33 28.30
N SER A 253 2.31 -38.70 28.30
CA SER A 253 2.92 -39.78 27.49
C SER A 253 2.29 -41.17 27.68
N SER A 254 1.35 -41.34 28.61
CA SER A 254 0.69 -42.64 28.86
C SER A 254 -0.36 -43.03 27.80
N SER A 255 -0.94 -42.09 27.04
CA SER A 255 -1.96 -42.42 26.03
C SER A 255 -1.37 -42.84 24.67
N ILE A 256 -0.12 -42.47 24.38
CA ILE A 256 0.56 -42.88 23.13
C ILE A 256 0.97 -44.36 23.21
N GLN A 257 1.36 -44.83 24.40
CA GLN A 257 1.65 -46.25 24.65
C GLN A 257 0.40 -47.12 24.58
N GLN A 258 -0.74 -46.66 25.11
CA GLN A 258 -2.02 -47.39 25.00
C GLN A 258 -2.48 -47.52 23.54
N HIS A 259 -2.33 -46.46 22.73
CA HIS A 259 -2.75 -46.47 21.34
C HIS A 259 -1.85 -47.37 20.47
N SER A 260 -0.53 -47.37 20.68
CA SER A 260 0.37 -48.26 19.93
C SER A 260 0.20 -49.74 20.33
N GLN A 261 -0.13 -49.99 21.60
CA GLN A 261 -0.35 -51.34 22.10
C GLN A 261 -1.68 -51.95 21.60
N LEU A 262 -2.74 -51.14 21.45
CA LEU A 262 -3.98 -51.57 20.80
C LEU A 262 -3.80 -51.86 19.30
N GLN A 263 -2.89 -51.14 18.64
CA GLN A 263 -2.63 -51.34 17.21
C GLN A 263 -1.78 -52.59 16.93
N GLN A 264 -0.93 -53.03 17.86
CA GLN A 264 -0.21 -54.31 17.76
C GLN A 264 -1.12 -55.53 18.01
N LEU A 265 -2.15 -55.40 18.86
CA LEU A 265 -3.06 -56.51 19.16
C LEU A 265 -3.97 -56.90 17.98
N LEU A 266 -4.26 -55.95 17.08
CA LEU A 266 -5.11 -56.19 15.90
C LEU A 266 -4.40 -56.93 14.75
N LEU A 267 -3.08 -57.12 14.82
CA LEU A 267 -2.29 -57.71 13.72
C LEU A 267 -1.93 -59.19 13.93
N GLN A 268 -2.55 -59.86 14.91
CA GLN A 268 -2.12 -61.20 15.35
C GLN A 268 -3.21 -62.30 15.37
N GLN A 269 -4.35 -62.15 14.70
CA GLN A 269 -5.31 -63.26 14.60
C GLN A 269 -4.99 -64.18 13.40
N PRO A 270 -4.82 -65.51 13.62
CA PRO A 270 -4.44 -66.45 12.58
C PRO A 270 -5.62 -66.88 11.69
N GLN A 271 -5.29 -67.15 10.42
CA GLN A 271 -6.14 -67.86 9.46
C GLN A 271 -6.11 -69.36 9.78
N SER A 272 -7.26 -69.94 10.14
CA SER A 272 -7.50 -71.39 10.01
C SER A 272 -8.99 -71.72 9.87
N PHE A 273 -9.37 -72.06 8.64
CA PHE A 273 -10.07 -73.28 8.22
C PHE A 273 -10.89 -74.11 9.25
N ASN A 274 -12.19 -74.28 8.96
CA ASN A 274 -13.06 -75.47 9.05
C ASN A 274 -14.47 -75.01 8.59
N SER A 275 -15.07 -75.40 7.46
CA SER A 275 -15.49 -76.72 6.92
C SER A 275 -16.54 -77.46 7.77
N TYR A 276 -17.46 -78.16 7.06
CA TYR A 276 -18.76 -78.80 7.40
C TYR A 276 -19.99 -77.88 7.20
N ASP A 277 -20.85 -77.99 6.18
CA ASP A 277 -21.44 -79.06 5.32
C ASP A 277 -22.70 -79.76 5.89
N ASN A 278 -23.68 -79.92 4.96
CA ASN A 278 -25.01 -80.58 4.98
C ASN A 278 -26.19 -79.69 5.41
N GLY A 279 -27.06 -79.25 4.51
CA GLY A 279 -28.18 -80.02 3.90
C GLY A 279 -29.47 -79.46 4.53
N ASP A 280 -30.67 -79.38 3.99
CA ASP A 280 -31.40 -79.89 2.83
C ASP A 280 -32.80 -79.23 2.94
N THR A 281 -33.53 -79.06 1.82
CA THR A 281 -35.00 -78.82 1.68
C THR A 281 -35.74 -77.85 2.63
N SER A 282 -36.55 -76.90 2.14
CA SER A 282 -37.94 -77.19 1.75
C SER A 282 -38.66 -75.91 1.33
N GLU A 283 -39.23 -75.95 0.13
CA GLU A 283 -40.53 -75.43 -0.37
C GLU A 283 -41.14 -74.09 0.15
N ASN A 284 -41.51 -73.30 -0.88
CA ASN A 284 -42.58 -72.29 -1.05
C ASN A 284 -43.94 -72.67 -0.37
N PRO A 285 -45.08 -71.91 -0.49
CA PRO A 285 -45.36 -70.54 -0.99
C PRO A 285 -46.39 -69.72 -0.14
N ALA A 286 -46.57 -68.43 -0.45
CA ALA A 286 -47.85 -67.65 -0.40
C ALA A 286 -47.52 -66.14 -0.43
N GLU A 287 -47.84 -65.44 -1.53
CA GLU A 287 -49.04 -64.59 -1.64
C GLU A 287 -49.14 -63.47 -0.58
N PHE A 288 -48.94 -62.22 -1.01
CA PHE A 288 -50.04 -61.25 -1.07
C PHE A 288 -49.66 -60.13 -2.05
N ASP A 289 -50.22 -60.26 -3.24
CA ASP A 289 -50.27 -59.22 -4.26
C ASP A 289 -51.42 -58.25 -3.94
N MET A 290 -51.49 -57.15 -4.70
CA MET A 290 -52.59 -56.19 -4.87
C MET A 290 -52.37 -54.77 -4.35
N ILE A 291 -52.62 -53.69 -5.13
CA ILE A 291 -52.97 -53.51 -6.56
C ILE A 291 -52.96 -51.99 -6.82
N SER A 292 -52.59 -51.59 -8.05
CA SER A 292 -52.95 -50.35 -8.80
C SER A 292 -52.59 -48.96 -8.23
N GLY A 293 -52.28 -47.94 -9.03
CA GLY A 293 -52.26 -47.78 -10.49
C GLY A 293 -51.37 -46.58 -10.86
N VAL A 294 -50.61 -46.66 -11.95
CA VAL A 294 -51.01 -46.26 -13.32
C VAL A 294 -50.87 -44.73 -13.54
N ASN A 295 -49.71 -44.37 -14.11
CA ASN A 295 -49.40 -43.36 -15.15
C ASN A 295 -50.47 -43.26 -16.28
N PRO A 296 -50.36 -42.50 -17.40
CA PRO A 296 -49.52 -41.33 -17.79
C PRO A 296 -50.30 -40.28 -18.65
N VAL A 297 -49.58 -39.32 -19.28
CA VAL A 297 -49.89 -38.50 -20.51
C VAL A 297 -51.20 -37.65 -20.49
N ASP A 298 -51.37 -36.52 -21.15
CA ASP A 298 -50.84 -35.98 -22.41
C ASP A 298 -51.17 -34.47 -22.55
N GLU A 299 -50.47 -33.82 -23.48
CA GLU A 299 -50.92 -32.77 -24.42
C GLU A 299 -51.63 -31.44 -24.04
N ASN A 300 -51.02 -30.37 -24.57
CA ASN A 300 -51.57 -29.29 -25.44
C ASN A 300 -52.09 -27.93 -24.90
N ASP A 301 -51.57 -26.91 -25.58
CA ASP A 301 -52.13 -25.63 -26.09
C ASP A 301 -52.95 -24.71 -25.17
N ASP A 302 -52.42 -23.51 -24.90
CA ASP A 302 -52.77 -22.23 -25.58
C ASP A 302 -51.68 -21.17 -25.31
#